data_AF-A0A957VPV2-F1
#
_entry.id   AF-A0A957VPV2-F1
#
_cell.length_a   1.000
_cell.length_b   1.000
_cell.length_c   1.000
_cell.angle_alpha   90.00
_cell.angle_beta   90.00
_cell.angle_gamma   90.00
#
_symmetry.space_group_name_H-M   'P 1'
#
loop_
_entity.id
_entity.type
_entity.pdbx_description
1 polymer ?
#
loop_
_entity_poly.entity_id
_entity_poly.type
_entity_poly.pdbx_seq_one_letter_code
_entity_poly.pdbx_strand_id
1 'polypeptide(L)'
;MNAGTLRGYATMQVYYGDLHNHCGLSYGHGALAAALDNARLQLDFASVTVHAVWPDLPTDDPYLGYLVDYHKEGFAKAEAAWPDYLAAMDAANDDGRFVTYPSFEWHSMHYGDHCVYYRDGQGGATARPIIQAADLPALRQAVQALPTPAFVIPHHIGYRQGYRGINWRAFREAVSPVVEIFSFHGLSLSSEGPYPYLHSMGPRHEQSTAEYGWEQGHVFGIIGSTDHHNAFPGSYGYGRLGVWAPALSRDAVWEAIAQRRTYALTGDRMAVAFALNERPMGAIAPADEERWIEVAVEGGDAIDTIDVLHNNRVIHRESRFPQPVDAGVFTVYVEAGWGERSEEAHWDVTIAVAQGALVDVEPRFRGYSPTAAPPDDVDFAYTSWQRTGENRVWFRTKTRQNLSLHTPATEGMALTVAGDAHTRLRLTVNGEAIDVALGELFTGTRTFYLGGFVSPALCLHRAVARAESHQRIAFLHRARSTQRDWYTVRVRQRNDQWAWTSPVWVEGIDVPHAP
;
A
#
# COMPACT_ATOMS: atom_id res chain seq x y z
N MET A 1 -15.09 -17.68 -7.16
CA MET A 1 -15.31 -16.72 -8.27
C MET A 1 -14.47 -15.49 -7.95
N ASN A 2 -13.78 -14.92 -8.93
CA ASN A 2 -12.75 -13.88 -8.75
C ASN A 2 -13.35 -12.48 -8.53
N ALA A 3 -12.70 -11.59 -7.77
CA ALA A 3 -13.11 -10.18 -7.65
C ALA A 3 -13.29 -9.50 -9.02
N GLY A 4 -12.52 -9.90 -10.04
CA GLY A 4 -12.66 -9.43 -11.43
C GLY A 4 -13.95 -9.87 -12.15
N THR A 5 -14.91 -10.52 -11.48
CA THR A 5 -16.16 -10.99 -12.09
C THR A 5 -17.31 -9.97 -12.07
N LEU A 6 -17.13 -8.82 -11.42
CA LEU A 6 -18.09 -7.71 -11.53
C LEU A 6 -18.01 -7.09 -12.93
N ARG A 7 -19.16 -6.76 -13.54
CA ARG A 7 -19.23 -6.27 -14.93
C ARG A 7 -18.31 -5.08 -15.21
N GLY A 8 -18.29 -4.10 -14.29
CA GLY A 8 -17.43 -2.90 -14.40
C GLY A 8 -15.93 -3.17 -14.34
N TYR A 9 -15.51 -4.39 -13.99
CA TYR A 9 -14.11 -4.82 -13.85
C TYR A 9 -13.70 -5.91 -14.85
N ALA A 10 -14.61 -6.37 -15.71
CA ALA A 10 -14.44 -7.57 -16.53
C ALA A 10 -13.23 -7.52 -17.51
N THR A 11 -12.74 -6.32 -17.84
CA THR A 11 -11.58 -6.11 -18.73
C THR A 11 -10.33 -5.67 -17.97
N MET A 12 -10.32 -5.77 -16.63
CA MET A 12 -9.26 -5.25 -15.78
C MET A 12 -8.72 -6.35 -14.86
N GLN A 13 -7.48 -6.16 -14.43
CA GLN A 13 -6.85 -6.93 -13.37
C GLN A 13 -6.38 -5.97 -12.28
N VAL A 14 -6.22 -6.50 -11.08
CA VAL A 14 -5.60 -5.76 -9.98
C VAL A 14 -4.09 -5.87 -10.06
N TYR A 15 -3.41 -4.73 -9.92
CA TYR A 15 -1.98 -4.63 -9.71
C TYR A 15 -1.70 -3.94 -8.38
N TYR A 16 -0.61 -4.32 -7.74
CA TYR A 16 -0.22 -3.82 -6.43
C TYR A 16 1.09 -3.05 -6.50
N GLY A 17 1.14 -1.88 -5.88
CA GLY A 17 2.33 -1.05 -5.89
C GLY A 17 2.53 -0.21 -4.64
N ASP A 18 3.63 0.53 -4.65
CA ASP A 18 4.00 1.49 -3.62
C ASP A 18 4.57 2.74 -4.30
N LEU A 19 3.85 3.87 -4.21
CA LEU A 19 4.25 5.09 -4.90
C LEU A 19 5.11 5.99 -4.02
N HIS A 20 5.13 5.78 -2.72
CA HIS A 20 5.83 6.65 -1.78
C HIS A 20 6.71 5.84 -0.86
N ASN A 21 8.01 5.92 -1.09
CA ASN A 21 9.09 5.43 -0.24
C ASN A 21 10.35 6.23 -0.58
N HIS A 22 11.38 6.10 0.25
CA HIS A 22 12.62 6.81 0.13
C HIS A 22 13.84 5.89 0.20
N CYS A 23 14.97 6.43 -0.25
CA CYS A 23 16.27 5.81 -0.11
C CYS A 23 17.34 6.88 0.17
N GLY A 24 18.59 6.46 0.23
CA GLY A 24 19.76 7.30 0.43
C GLY A 24 20.13 8.23 -0.72
N LEU A 25 19.19 8.65 -1.57
CA LEU A 25 19.39 9.74 -2.54
C LEU A 25 19.09 11.13 -1.94
N SER A 26 18.39 11.16 -0.81
CA SER A 26 18.24 12.33 0.04
C SER A 26 18.65 11.93 1.46
N TYR A 27 17.78 12.12 2.44
CA TYR A 27 18.01 11.82 3.84
C TYR A 27 17.40 10.50 4.36
N GLY A 28 16.97 9.61 3.47
CA GLY A 28 16.72 8.19 3.78
C GLY A 28 18.02 7.37 3.76
N HIS A 29 17.91 6.05 3.86
CA HIS A 29 19.04 5.11 3.82
C HIS A 29 18.92 4.08 2.69
N GLY A 30 20.04 3.44 2.36
CA GLY A 30 20.13 2.41 1.32
C GLY A 30 20.24 2.96 -0.10
N ALA A 31 20.84 2.20 -1.00
CA ALA A 31 20.99 2.59 -2.40
C ALA A 31 19.66 2.48 -3.17
N LEU A 32 19.47 3.30 -4.20
CA LEU A 32 18.32 3.19 -5.12
C LEU A 32 18.20 1.79 -5.73
N ALA A 33 19.32 1.16 -6.08
CA ALA A 33 19.33 -0.20 -6.63
C ALA A 33 18.72 -1.21 -5.65
N ALA A 34 19.07 -1.12 -4.36
CA ALA A 34 18.50 -1.98 -3.32
C ALA A 34 16.99 -1.74 -3.16
N ALA A 35 16.54 -0.48 -3.22
CA ALA A 35 15.11 -0.16 -3.18
C ALA A 35 14.35 -0.80 -4.36
N LEU A 36 14.90 -0.70 -5.58
CA LEU A 36 14.31 -1.32 -6.78
C LEU A 36 14.32 -2.85 -6.72
N ASP A 37 15.37 -3.46 -6.19
CA ASP A 37 15.44 -4.91 -5.99
C ASP A 37 14.41 -5.39 -4.96
N ASN A 38 14.28 -4.68 -3.83
CA ASN A 38 13.28 -4.96 -2.82
C ASN A 38 11.84 -4.78 -3.34
N ALA A 39 11.59 -3.75 -4.15
CA ALA A 39 10.28 -3.55 -4.79
C ALA A 39 9.88 -4.75 -5.65
N ARG A 40 10.81 -5.28 -6.46
CA ARG A 40 10.57 -6.44 -7.34
C ARG A 40 10.29 -7.74 -6.58
N LEU A 41 10.62 -7.82 -5.30
CA LEU A 41 10.26 -8.98 -4.49
C LEU A 41 8.74 -9.15 -4.40
N GLN A 42 7.97 -8.05 -4.40
CA GLN A 42 6.57 -8.10 -3.96
C GLN A 42 5.63 -7.03 -4.55
N LEU A 43 6.06 -6.23 -5.53
CA LEU A 43 5.24 -5.20 -6.17
C LEU A 43 5.24 -5.36 -7.70
N ASP A 44 4.12 -5.02 -8.31
CA ASP A 44 3.96 -4.93 -9.77
C ASP A 44 4.43 -3.57 -10.29
N PHE A 45 4.34 -2.53 -9.47
CA PHE A 45 4.85 -1.20 -9.80
C PHE A 45 5.30 -0.43 -8.57
N ALA A 46 6.22 0.51 -8.73
CA ALA A 46 6.72 1.32 -7.62
C ALA A 46 7.22 2.70 -8.06
N SER A 47 7.36 3.59 -7.08
CA SER A 47 8.13 4.83 -7.23
C SER A 47 9.02 4.99 -6.00
N VAL A 48 10.32 5.23 -6.21
CA VAL A 48 11.23 5.60 -5.12
C VAL A 48 11.29 7.13 -5.09
N THR A 49 10.55 7.75 -4.20
CA THR A 49 10.36 9.21 -4.15
C THR A 49 11.53 9.86 -3.44
N VAL A 50 12.05 10.96 -3.98
CA VAL A 50 13.18 11.67 -3.38
C VAL A 50 12.70 12.93 -2.66
N HIS A 51 13.03 13.09 -1.37
CA HIS A 51 12.75 14.36 -0.69
C HIS A 51 13.60 15.49 -1.30
N ALA A 52 12.96 16.58 -1.73
CA ALA A 52 13.66 17.56 -2.56
C ALA A 52 13.38 19.04 -2.27
N VAL A 53 12.18 19.43 -1.83
CA VAL A 53 11.80 20.85 -1.76
C VAL A 53 10.97 21.15 -0.52
N TRP A 54 11.26 22.24 0.19
CA TRP A 54 10.44 22.75 1.31
C TRP A 54 10.54 24.30 1.38
N PRO A 55 9.64 25.05 0.73
CA PRO A 55 9.78 26.49 0.57
C PRO A 55 9.40 27.30 1.81
N ASP A 56 8.54 26.77 2.67
CA ASP A 56 8.11 27.39 3.95
C ASP A 56 8.70 26.67 5.18
N LEU A 57 9.91 26.10 5.00
CA LEU A 57 10.70 25.53 6.08
C LEU A 57 10.94 26.60 7.17
N PRO A 58 10.73 26.29 8.47
CA PRO A 58 10.82 27.27 9.55
C PRO A 58 12.28 27.65 9.88
N THR A 59 12.92 28.44 9.02
CA THR A 59 14.33 28.85 9.15
C THR A 59 14.62 29.80 10.31
N ASP A 60 13.58 30.48 10.81
CA ASP A 60 13.72 31.51 11.83
C ASP A 60 13.52 30.96 13.26
N ASP A 61 13.21 29.67 13.40
CA ASP A 61 13.09 29.01 14.72
C ASP A 61 14.49 28.61 15.24
N PRO A 62 14.98 29.22 16.34
CA PRO A 62 16.33 28.96 16.85
C PRO A 62 16.53 27.52 17.36
N TYR A 63 15.46 26.77 17.61
CA TYR A 63 15.53 25.37 18.06
C TYR A 63 15.54 24.37 16.90
N LEU A 64 15.29 24.82 15.67
CA LEU A 64 15.17 23.95 14.49
C LEU A 64 16.35 24.07 13.53
N GLY A 65 17.44 24.75 13.90
CA GLY A 65 18.64 24.87 13.04
C GLY A 65 19.15 23.51 12.54
N TYR A 66 19.22 22.50 13.42
CA TYR A 66 19.64 21.15 13.03
C TYR A 66 18.71 20.50 11.99
N LEU A 67 17.39 20.75 12.09
CA LEU A 67 16.39 20.23 11.17
C LEU A 67 16.52 20.91 9.81
N VAL A 68 16.76 22.23 9.84
CA VAL A 68 16.97 23.04 8.63
C VAL A 68 18.20 22.55 7.88
N ASP A 69 19.31 22.34 8.59
CA ASP A 69 20.57 21.86 7.99
C ASP A 69 20.41 20.44 7.42
N TYR A 70 19.75 19.54 8.17
CA TYR A 70 19.44 18.18 7.73
C TYR A 70 18.67 18.13 6.41
N HIS A 71 17.60 18.94 6.25
CA HIS A 71 16.83 18.97 5.01
C HIS A 71 17.62 19.61 3.86
N LYS A 72 18.35 20.70 4.11
CA LYS A 72 19.17 21.36 3.07
C LYS A 72 20.24 20.42 2.52
N GLU A 73 20.90 19.65 3.37
CA GLU A 73 21.89 18.67 2.95
C GLU A 73 21.26 17.57 2.08
N GLY A 74 20.12 17.00 2.53
CA GLY A 74 19.39 15.99 1.76
C GLY A 74 18.89 16.51 0.40
N PHE A 75 18.37 17.74 0.34
CA PHE A 75 17.90 18.34 -0.91
C PHE A 75 19.05 18.62 -1.90
N ALA A 76 20.21 19.07 -1.43
CA ALA A 76 21.39 19.24 -2.28
C ALA A 76 21.87 17.91 -2.87
N LYS A 77 21.84 16.83 -2.07
CA LYS A 77 22.14 15.47 -2.52
C LYS A 77 21.14 14.97 -3.56
N ALA A 78 19.85 15.23 -3.34
CA ALA A 78 18.79 14.90 -4.28
C ALA A 78 18.98 15.60 -5.63
N GLU A 79 19.25 16.90 -5.62
CA GLU A 79 19.49 17.69 -6.83
C GLU A 79 20.70 17.17 -7.62
N ALA A 80 21.81 16.87 -6.93
CA ALA A 80 23.01 16.34 -7.56
C ALA A 80 22.78 14.96 -8.20
N ALA A 81 21.98 14.11 -7.58
CA ALA A 81 21.72 12.75 -8.05
C ALA A 81 20.55 12.64 -9.05
N TRP A 82 19.80 13.73 -9.28
CA TRP A 82 18.53 13.70 -10.02
C TRP A 82 18.63 13.13 -11.45
N PRO A 83 19.63 13.50 -12.29
CA PRO A 83 19.76 12.93 -13.63
C PRO A 83 19.99 11.41 -13.62
N ASP A 84 20.84 10.93 -12.72
CA ASP A 84 21.15 9.49 -12.59
C ASP A 84 19.95 8.72 -12.02
N TYR A 85 19.23 9.32 -11.07
CA TYR A 85 17.97 8.80 -10.55
C TYR A 85 16.93 8.60 -11.66
N LEU A 86 16.70 9.61 -12.50
CA LEU A 86 15.75 9.50 -13.61
C LEU A 86 16.14 8.36 -14.56
N ALA A 87 17.43 8.28 -14.93
CA ALA A 87 17.93 7.22 -15.81
C ALA A 87 17.76 5.82 -15.20
N ALA A 88 18.04 5.67 -13.90
CA ALA A 88 17.88 4.39 -13.20
C ALA A 88 16.40 3.97 -13.09
N MET A 89 15.50 4.90 -12.77
CA MET A 89 14.06 4.63 -12.73
C MET A 89 13.54 4.21 -14.11
N ASP A 90 13.98 4.87 -15.18
CA ASP A 90 13.57 4.51 -16.55
C ASP A 90 14.15 3.18 -17.01
N ALA A 91 15.41 2.89 -16.71
CA ALA A 91 16.03 1.61 -17.01
C ALA A 91 15.38 0.44 -16.24
N ALA A 92 14.82 0.72 -15.06
CA ALA A 92 14.14 -0.27 -14.24
C ALA A 92 12.72 -0.61 -14.73
N ASN A 93 12.10 0.24 -15.56
CA ASN A 93 10.76 0.02 -16.08
C ASN A 93 10.73 -1.11 -17.13
N ASP A 94 9.84 -2.08 -16.94
CA ASP A 94 9.60 -3.19 -17.85
C ASP A 94 8.08 -3.45 -17.91
N ASP A 95 7.43 -2.91 -18.94
CA ASP A 95 5.98 -3.06 -19.13
C ASP A 95 5.60 -4.55 -19.20
N GLY A 96 4.54 -4.92 -18.47
CA GLY A 96 4.09 -6.29 -18.30
C GLY A 96 4.79 -7.04 -17.17
N ARG A 97 5.82 -6.45 -16.53
CA ARG A 97 6.60 -7.11 -15.47
C ARG A 97 6.83 -6.26 -14.23
N PHE A 98 7.30 -5.02 -14.38
CA PHE A 98 7.57 -4.10 -13.28
C PHE A 98 7.56 -2.65 -13.76
N VAL A 99 6.57 -1.87 -13.36
CA VAL A 99 6.41 -0.47 -13.81
C VAL A 99 7.00 0.50 -12.78
N THR A 100 7.70 1.54 -13.24
CA THR A 100 8.28 2.56 -12.37
C THR A 100 7.82 3.96 -12.74
N TYR A 101 7.73 4.86 -11.74
CA TYR A 101 7.48 6.29 -11.95
C TYR A 101 8.53 7.11 -11.21
N PRO A 102 9.29 7.98 -11.91
CA PRO A 102 10.17 8.92 -11.22
C PRO A 102 9.36 9.99 -10.48
N SER A 103 9.84 10.42 -9.32
CA SER A 103 9.12 11.36 -8.47
C SER A 103 10.02 12.05 -7.44
N PHE A 104 9.51 13.15 -6.89
CA PHE A 104 10.09 13.82 -5.74
C PHE A 104 8.99 14.29 -4.78
N GLU A 105 9.34 14.49 -3.51
CA GLU A 105 8.45 15.05 -2.51
C GLU A 105 8.72 16.55 -2.32
N TRP A 106 7.64 17.31 -2.38
CA TRP A 106 7.55 18.74 -2.11
C TRP A 106 6.78 18.95 -0.80
N HIS A 107 7.39 19.66 0.12
CA HIS A 107 6.90 19.81 1.49
C HIS A 107 6.26 21.17 1.69
N SER A 108 5.29 21.27 2.59
CA SER A 108 4.82 22.57 3.06
C SER A 108 4.16 22.51 4.43
N MET A 109 4.52 23.45 5.30
CA MET A 109 3.83 23.69 6.56
C MET A 109 2.38 24.13 6.33
N HIS A 110 2.16 25.02 5.35
CA HIS A 110 0.86 25.60 5.08
C HIS A 110 -0.08 24.69 4.25
N TYR A 111 0.47 23.97 3.27
CA TYR A 111 -0.31 23.19 2.31
C TYR A 111 -0.32 21.68 2.60
N GLY A 112 0.59 21.20 3.47
CA GLY A 112 0.92 19.79 3.59
C GLY A 112 1.83 19.33 2.46
N ASP A 113 2.28 18.08 2.55
CA ASP A 113 3.27 17.56 1.62
C ASP A 113 2.63 16.85 0.45
N HIS A 114 3.32 16.91 -0.67
CA HIS A 114 2.85 16.43 -1.96
C HIS A 114 3.99 15.74 -2.70
N CYS A 115 3.69 14.56 -3.23
CA CYS A 115 4.59 13.88 -4.15
C CYS A 115 4.25 14.26 -5.59
N VAL A 116 5.28 14.64 -6.35
CA VAL A 116 5.16 14.93 -7.77
C VAL A 116 5.66 13.73 -8.56
N TYR A 117 4.77 13.12 -9.35
CA TYR A 117 5.08 11.93 -10.15
C TYR A 117 5.13 12.27 -11.62
N TYR A 118 6.11 11.74 -12.33
CA TYR A 118 6.23 11.88 -13.78
C TYR A 118 5.77 10.59 -14.47
N ARG A 119 4.87 10.69 -15.44
CA ARG A 119 4.44 9.50 -16.20
C ARG A 119 5.54 8.98 -17.11
N ASP A 120 6.09 9.87 -17.95
CA ASP A 120 6.91 9.45 -19.08
C ASP A 120 8.41 9.37 -18.76
N GLY A 121 9.10 8.46 -19.46
CA GLY A 121 10.52 8.17 -19.26
C GLY A 121 11.51 9.05 -20.03
N GLN A 122 11.03 10.01 -20.82
CA GLN A 122 11.87 10.67 -21.82
C GLN A 122 12.13 12.14 -21.47
N GLY A 123 13.24 12.69 -21.97
CA GLY A 123 13.57 14.11 -21.85
C GLY A 123 14.41 14.52 -20.62
N GLY A 124 14.82 13.58 -19.77
CA GLY A 124 15.75 13.82 -18.65
C GLY A 124 15.29 14.91 -17.69
N ALA A 125 16.24 15.55 -17.00
CA ALA A 125 15.98 16.54 -15.96
C ALA A 125 15.33 17.85 -16.47
N THR A 126 15.45 18.17 -17.76
CA THR A 126 14.80 19.36 -18.34
C THR A 126 13.30 19.14 -18.53
N ALA A 127 12.89 17.95 -18.95
CA ALA A 127 11.48 17.58 -19.06
C ALA A 127 10.84 17.21 -17.72
N ARG A 128 11.65 16.76 -16.76
CA ARG A 128 11.22 16.24 -15.45
C ARG A 128 12.08 16.84 -14.34
N PRO A 129 12.00 18.15 -14.07
CA PRO A 129 12.87 18.81 -13.09
C PRO A 129 12.45 18.49 -11.64
N ILE A 130 13.33 18.75 -10.67
CA ILE A 130 12.85 19.02 -9.31
C ILE A 130 12.26 20.44 -9.33
N ILE A 131 10.97 20.58 -9.06
CA ILE A 131 10.28 21.88 -9.19
C ILE A 131 10.41 22.68 -7.89
N GLN A 132 11.26 23.71 -7.91
CA GLN A 132 11.48 24.65 -6.81
C GLN A 132 10.35 25.69 -6.72
N ALA A 133 9.12 25.24 -6.48
CA ALA A 133 7.95 26.11 -6.35
C ALA A 133 7.85 26.73 -4.95
N ALA A 134 7.53 28.02 -4.86
CA ALA A 134 7.38 28.75 -3.61
C ALA A 134 6.09 28.40 -2.84
N ASP A 135 5.06 27.91 -3.54
CA ASP A 135 3.79 27.51 -2.98
C ASP A 135 3.08 26.48 -3.88
N LEU A 136 1.99 25.88 -3.38
CA LEU A 136 1.24 24.87 -4.12
C LEU A 136 0.61 25.41 -5.42
N PRO A 137 0.03 26.63 -5.48
CA PRO A 137 -0.39 27.23 -6.75
C PRO A 137 0.71 27.30 -7.82
N ALA A 138 1.90 27.77 -7.47
CA ALA A 138 3.05 27.84 -8.37
C ALA A 138 3.51 26.44 -8.79
N LEU A 139 3.52 25.47 -7.87
CA LEU A 139 3.84 24.07 -8.18
C LEU A 139 2.90 23.52 -9.25
N ARG A 140 1.59 23.74 -9.10
CA ARG A 140 0.60 23.29 -10.09
C ARG A 140 0.79 23.95 -11.45
N GLN A 141 1.07 25.27 -11.48
CA GLN A 141 1.33 25.97 -12.73
C GLN A 141 2.57 25.41 -13.44
N ALA A 142 3.64 25.17 -12.69
CA ALA A 142 4.85 24.57 -13.23
C ALA A 142 4.59 23.15 -13.75
N VAL A 143 3.83 22.33 -13.01
CA VAL A 143 3.42 20.99 -13.44
C VAL A 143 2.60 21.00 -14.74
N GLN A 144 1.64 21.94 -14.86
CA GLN A 144 0.84 22.07 -16.08
C GLN A 144 1.65 22.50 -17.31
N ALA A 145 2.79 23.16 -17.11
CA ALA A 145 3.67 23.60 -18.18
C ALA A 145 4.69 22.51 -18.60
N LEU A 146 4.72 21.37 -17.91
CA LEU A 146 5.64 20.27 -18.24
C LEU A 146 5.28 19.63 -19.59
N PRO A 147 6.28 19.13 -20.33
CA PRO A 147 6.04 18.39 -21.57
C PRO A 147 5.54 16.94 -21.33
N THR A 148 5.46 16.50 -20.08
CA THR A 148 5.02 15.16 -19.66
C THR A 148 3.91 15.31 -18.62
N PRO A 149 2.88 14.43 -18.62
CA PRO A 149 1.89 14.42 -17.55
C PRO A 149 2.54 14.17 -16.20
N ALA A 150 2.10 14.95 -15.20
CA ALA A 150 2.51 14.77 -13.83
C ALA A 150 1.33 14.89 -12.86
N PHE A 151 1.39 14.09 -11.80
CA PHE A 151 0.48 14.21 -10.66
C PHE A 151 1.17 14.98 -9.54
N VAL A 152 0.35 15.61 -8.69
CA VAL A 152 0.76 16.25 -7.42
C VAL A 152 -0.12 15.65 -6.33
N ILE A 153 0.28 14.52 -5.76
CA ILE A 153 -0.56 13.75 -4.83
C ILE A 153 -0.22 14.15 -3.39
N PRO A 154 -1.18 14.65 -2.59
CA PRO A 154 -0.93 14.96 -1.20
C PRO A 154 -0.72 13.67 -0.37
N HIS A 155 0.18 13.77 0.60
CA HIS A 155 0.66 12.65 1.41
C HIS A 155 0.54 12.92 2.92
N HIS A 156 0.43 11.84 3.72
CA HIS A 156 0.21 11.79 5.17
C HIS A 156 -0.71 12.89 5.72
N ILE A 157 -1.83 13.13 5.03
CA ILE A 157 -2.61 14.37 5.17
C ILE A 157 -3.13 14.69 6.58
N GLY A 158 -3.15 13.70 7.49
CA GLY A 158 -3.85 13.74 8.76
C GLY A 158 -3.31 14.73 9.80
N TYR A 159 -2.16 15.36 9.60
CA TYR A 159 -1.64 16.35 10.56
C TYR A 159 -2.48 17.62 10.64
N ARG A 160 -2.24 18.45 11.66
CA ARG A 160 -2.89 19.76 11.77
C ARG A 160 -2.40 20.71 10.67
N GLN A 161 -3.29 21.47 10.06
CA GLN A 161 -2.91 22.55 9.14
C GLN A 161 -1.94 23.54 9.81
N GLY A 162 -0.90 23.95 9.09
CA GLY A 162 0.21 24.73 9.63
C GLY A 162 1.33 23.87 10.24
N TYR A 163 1.14 22.55 10.30
CA TYR A 163 2.09 21.54 10.78
C TYR A 163 2.11 20.36 9.79
N ARG A 164 2.25 20.66 8.49
CA ARG A 164 2.28 19.67 7.38
C ARG A 164 0.97 18.90 7.15
N GLY A 165 -0.13 19.33 7.75
CA GLY A 165 -1.48 18.87 7.42
C GLY A 165 -2.03 19.48 6.14
N ILE A 166 -2.86 18.73 5.41
CA ILE A 166 -3.44 19.20 4.15
C ILE A 166 -4.28 20.47 4.32
N ASN A 167 -4.22 21.36 3.33
CA ASN A 167 -5.15 22.49 3.18
C ASN A 167 -6.19 22.20 2.09
N TRP A 168 -7.37 21.69 2.46
CA TRP A 168 -8.45 21.37 1.51
C TRP A 168 -8.90 22.54 0.64
N ARG A 169 -8.84 23.78 1.12
CA ARG A 169 -9.18 24.96 0.30
C ARG A 169 -8.26 25.13 -0.90
N ALA A 170 -7.01 24.68 -0.76
CA ALA A 170 -6.00 24.72 -1.82
C ALA A 170 -5.99 23.46 -2.70
N PHE A 171 -6.68 22.38 -2.30
CA PHE A 171 -6.72 21.11 -3.03
C PHE A 171 -7.38 21.26 -4.42
N ARG A 172 -6.83 20.59 -5.44
CA ARG A 172 -7.35 20.61 -6.81
C ARG A 172 -7.27 19.22 -7.44
N GLU A 173 -8.42 18.61 -7.69
CA GLU A 173 -8.55 17.27 -8.30
C GLU A 173 -7.80 17.12 -9.63
N ALA A 174 -7.75 18.18 -10.45
CA ALA A 174 -7.22 18.12 -11.81
C ALA A 174 -5.76 17.61 -11.93
N VAL A 175 -4.96 17.78 -10.88
CA VAL A 175 -3.58 17.24 -10.80
C VAL A 175 -3.39 16.31 -9.60
N SER A 176 -4.40 16.19 -8.74
CA SER A 176 -4.41 15.37 -7.54
C SER A 176 -5.62 14.43 -7.58
N PRO A 177 -5.69 13.48 -8.54
CA PRO A 177 -6.87 12.62 -8.68
C PRO A 177 -7.07 11.73 -7.45
N VAL A 178 -5.99 11.44 -6.73
CA VAL A 178 -5.99 10.62 -5.52
C VAL A 178 -5.25 11.31 -4.38
N VAL A 179 -5.47 10.82 -3.17
CA VAL A 179 -4.85 11.27 -1.91
C VAL A 179 -4.28 10.05 -1.18
N GLU A 180 -3.06 10.14 -0.68
CA GLU A 180 -2.48 9.08 0.13
C GLU A 180 -2.96 9.18 1.58
N ILE A 181 -3.62 8.13 2.05
CA ILE A 181 -4.27 8.11 3.36
C ILE A 181 -3.62 7.15 4.36
N PHE A 182 -2.68 6.33 3.91
CA PHE A 182 -2.06 5.31 4.77
C PHE A 182 -0.59 5.14 4.42
N SER A 183 0.24 5.24 5.45
CA SER A 183 1.67 4.97 5.42
C SER A 183 2.19 4.62 6.82
N PHE A 184 3.51 4.58 7.05
CA PHE A 184 4.06 4.47 8.40
C PHE A 184 3.62 5.60 9.34
N HIS A 185 3.13 6.73 8.80
CA HIS A 185 2.52 7.80 9.57
C HIS A 185 1.22 7.36 10.26
N GLY A 186 0.50 6.38 9.71
CA GLY A 186 -0.80 5.90 10.18
C GLY A 186 -1.91 6.12 9.14
N LEU A 187 -3.18 6.01 9.55
CA LEU A 187 -4.35 6.15 8.68
C LEU A 187 -5.02 7.54 8.82
N SER A 188 -5.12 8.32 7.76
CA SER A 188 -5.83 9.61 7.70
C SER A 188 -7.19 9.56 6.98
N LEU A 189 -7.82 8.39 6.89
CA LEU A 189 -9.20 8.28 6.44
C LEU A 189 -10.15 9.09 7.33
N SER A 190 -10.03 8.92 8.66
CA SER A 190 -10.82 9.56 9.71
C SER A 190 -9.96 9.79 10.97
N SER A 191 -10.39 10.67 11.88
CA SER A 191 -9.67 10.91 13.15
C SER A 191 -9.77 9.73 14.13
N GLU A 192 -10.79 8.87 13.96
CA GLU A 192 -11.07 7.67 14.77
C GLU A 192 -10.61 6.36 14.10
N GLY A 193 -9.88 6.42 12.99
CA GLY A 193 -9.44 5.23 12.25
C GLY A 193 -8.49 4.31 13.05
N PRO A 194 -8.40 3.01 12.71
CA PRO A 194 -7.70 1.99 13.51
C PRO A 194 -6.18 2.18 13.67
N TYR A 195 -5.53 2.94 12.79
CA TYR A 195 -4.08 3.21 12.85
C TYR A 195 -3.80 4.66 13.23
N PRO A 196 -3.47 4.96 14.50
CA PRO A 196 -3.20 6.32 14.95
C PRO A 196 -1.91 6.86 14.34
N TYR A 197 -1.77 8.19 14.36
CA TYR A 197 -0.51 8.84 14.02
C TYR A 197 0.41 8.85 15.24
N LEU A 198 1.55 8.17 15.12
CA LEU A 198 2.56 8.03 16.19
C LEU A 198 3.93 8.63 15.80
N HIS A 199 4.02 9.24 14.62
CA HIS A 199 5.22 9.91 14.17
C HIS A 199 5.39 11.29 14.86
N SER A 200 6.63 11.78 14.92
CA SER A 200 7.04 12.96 15.71
C SER A 200 6.31 14.26 15.35
N MET A 201 5.74 14.35 14.15
CA MET A 201 4.97 15.51 13.68
C MET A 201 3.62 15.70 14.41
N GLY A 202 3.11 14.68 15.12
CA GLY A 202 1.96 14.80 16.00
C GLY A 202 0.77 13.89 15.68
N PRO A 203 -0.38 14.12 16.33
CA PRO A 203 -1.58 13.30 16.15
C PRO A 203 -2.38 13.71 14.91
N ARG A 204 -3.43 12.93 14.62
CA ARG A 204 -4.41 13.25 13.57
C ARG A 204 -5.28 14.45 13.96
N HIS A 205 -5.64 15.26 12.97
CA HIS A 205 -6.60 16.34 13.06
C HIS A 205 -7.77 16.05 12.12
N GLU A 206 -9.01 16.09 12.63
CA GLU A 206 -10.21 15.68 11.90
C GLU A 206 -10.41 16.42 10.57
N GLN A 207 -10.16 17.74 10.56
CA GLN A 207 -10.31 18.57 9.36
C GLN A 207 -9.26 18.30 8.27
N SER A 208 -8.27 17.45 8.56
CA SER A 208 -7.22 17.05 7.63
C SER A 208 -7.38 15.61 7.16
N THR A 209 -8.57 15.02 7.33
CA THR A 209 -8.86 13.63 6.96
C THR A 209 -9.58 13.53 5.61
N ALA A 210 -9.49 12.36 4.97
CA ALA A 210 -10.15 12.13 3.68
C ALA A 210 -11.68 12.23 3.78
N GLU A 211 -12.28 11.71 4.85
CA GLU A 211 -13.72 11.80 5.10
C GLU A 211 -14.19 13.27 5.18
N TYR A 212 -13.44 14.13 5.88
CA TYR A 212 -13.70 15.57 5.90
C TYR A 212 -13.55 16.20 4.51
N GLY A 213 -12.51 15.82 3.75
CA GLY A 213 -12.30 16.29 2.38
C GLY A 213 -13.49 15.98 1.46
N TRP A 214 -14.07 14.79 1.54
CA TRP A 214 -15.28 14.42 0.80
C TRP A 214 -16.52 15.20 1.26
N GLU A 215 -16.67 15.46 2.56
CA GLU A 215 -17.75 16.30 3.10
C GLU A 215 -17.67 17.77 2.62
N GLN A 216 -16.46 18.26 2.31
CA GLN A 216 -16.28 19.57 1.67
C GLN A 216 -16.59 19.56 0.16
N GLY A 217 -17.00 18.43 -0.40
CA GLY A 217 -17.36 18.27 -1.81
C GLY A 217 -16.19 18.01 -2.77
N HIS A 218 -15.00 17.72 -2.24
CA HIS A 218 -13.87 17.33 -3.08
C HIS A 218 -14.05 15.92 -3.64
N VAL A 219 -13.67 15.72 -4.89
CA VAL A 219 -13.68 14.41 -5.55
C VAL A 219 -12.24 13.94 -5.71
N PHE A 220 -11.90 12.85 -5.01
CA PHE A 220 -10.59 12.22 -5.09
C PHE A 220 -10.68 10.77 -4.65
N GLY A 221 -9.86 9.92 -5.28
CA GLY A 221 -9.65 8.54 -4.86
C GLY A 221 -8.61 8.44 -3.75
N ILE A 222 -8.40 7.24 -3.23
CA ILE A 222 -7.44 7.02 -2.14
C ILE A 222 -6.39 5.98 -2.53
N ILE A 223 -5.19 6.17 -1.98
CA ILE A 223 -4.05 5.25 -2.10
C ILE A 223 -3.42 5.04 -0.72
N GLY A 224 -2.67 3.94 -0.59
CA GLY A 224 -1.72 3.72 0.50
C GLY A 224 -0.33 3.52 -0.09
N SER A 225 0.70 3.91 0.64
CA SER A 225 2.10 3.72 0.28
C SER A 225 2.92 3.66 1.56
N THR A 226 4.18 3.22 1.51
CA THR A 226 4.87 2.90 2.76
C THR A 226 5.44 4.13 3.48
N ASP A 227 5.87 5.11 2.70
CA ASP A 227 6.76 6.21 3.11
C ASP A 227 8.01 5.66 3.84
N HIS A 228 8.53 4.55 3.31
CA HIS A 228 9.62 3.82 3.95
C HIS A 228 10.96 4.52 3.74
N HIS A 229 11.68 4.86 4.81
CA HIS A 229 12.95 5.58 4.72
C HIS A 229 14.21 4.69 4.68
N ASN A 230 14.03 3.38 4.58
CA ASN A 230 15.11 2.37 4.63
C ASN A 230 15.08 1.45 3.40
N ALA A 231 14.91 2.03 2.20
CA ALA A 231 15.02 1.37 0.90
C ALA A 231 14.24 0.05 0.76
N PHE A 232 13.03 -0.01 1.33
CA PHE A 232 12.18 -1.20 1.25
C PHE A 232 10.76 -0.86 0.77
N PRO A 233 10.59 -0.52 -0.52
CA PRO A 233 9.26 -0.33 -1.10
C PRO A 233 8.36 -1.55 -0.88
N GLY A 234 7.10 -1.30 -0.52
CA GLY A 234 6.11 -2.32 -0.27
C GLY A 234 6.26 -3.07 1.06
N SER A 235 7.14 -2.59 1.96
CA SER A 235 7.34 -3.09 3.32
C SER A 235 6.01 -3.49 3.98
N TYR A 236 5.89 -4.79 4.26
CA TYR A 236 4.61 -5.39 4.59
C TYR A 236 4.04 -4.85 5.92
N GLY A 237 2.82 -4.33 5.86
CA GLY A 237 2.11 -3.72 6.99
C GLY A 237 2.23 -2.20 7.09
N TYR A 238 3.01 -1.55 6.23
CA TYR A 238 3.22 -0.10 6.22
C TYR A 238 2.46 0.65 5.14
N GLY A 239 1.83 -0.05 4.21
CA GLY A 239 1.01 0.56 3.16
C GLY A 239 1.28 0.01 1.79
N ARG A 240 0.22 -0.08 0.99
CA ARG A 240 0.26 -0.52 -0.40
C ARG A 240 -0.93 0.05 -1.16
N LEU A 241 -0.78 0.16 -2.47
CA LEU A 241 -1.79 0.63 -3.40
C LEU A 241 -2.29 -0.55 -4.24
N GLY A 242 -3.60 -0.77 -4.29
CA GLY A 242 -4.25 -1.62 -5.30
C GLY A 242 -4.84 -0.80 -6.44
N VAL A 243 -4.60 -1.20 -7.69
CA VAL A 243 -5.05 -0.49 -8.91
C VAL A 243 -5.73 -1.46 -9.86
N TRP A 244 -6.94 -1.11 -10.32
CA TRP A 244 -7.61 -1.85 -11.39
C TRP A 244 -7.29 -1.24 -12.76
N ALA A 245 -6.50 -1.97 -13.55
CA ALA A 245 -6.04 -1.54 -14.87
C ALA A 245 -6.17 -2.66 -15.91
N PRO A 246 -6.31 -2.32 -17.21
CA PRO A 246 -6.39 -3.33 -18.27
C PRO A 246 -5.05 -4.03 -18.56
N ALA A 247 -3.93 -3.42 -18.17
CA ALA A 247 -2.59 -3.95 -18.36
C ALA A 247 -1.61 -3.35 -17.33
N LEU A 248 -0.48 -4.03 -17.12
CA LEU A 248 0.64 -3.50 -16.34
C LEU A 248 1.56 -2.69 -17.26
N SER A 249 1.26 -1.42 -17.48
CA SER A 249 2.14 -0.48 -18.17
C SER A 249 2.06 0.90 -17.51
N ARG A 250 3.03 1.77 -17.78
CA ARG A 250 2.99 3.15 -17.30
C ARG A 250 1.67 3.84 -17.66
N ASP A 251 1.25 3.76 -18.91
CA ASP A 251 0.01 4.41 -19.36
C ASP A 251 -1.25 3.82 -18.70
N ALA A 252 -1.35 2.48 -18.61
CA ALA A 252 -2.55 1.84 -18.11
C ALA A 252 -2.73 2.03 -16.59
N VAL A 253 -1.64 1.93 -15.83
CA VAL A 253 -1.65 2.17 -14.38
C VAL A 253 -1.86 3.66 -14.09
N TRP A 254 -1.21 4.56 -14.83
CA TRP A 254 -1.42 6.00 -14.73
C TRP A 254 -2.87 6.39 -14.96
N GLU A 255 -3.48 5.90 -16.05
CA GLU A 255 -4.88 6.16 -16.35
C GLU A 255 -5.81 5.59 -15.27
N ALA A 256 -5.49 4.44 -14.70
CA ALA A 256 -6.27 3.89 -13.60
C ALA A 256 -6.20 4.74 -12.33
N ILE A 257 -5.03 5.31 -12.01
CA ILE A 257 -4.87 6.29 -10.92
C ILE A 257 -5.62 7.58 -11.24
N ALA A 258 -5.52 8.11 -12.46
CA ALA A 258 -6.24 9.31 -12.90
C ALA A 258 -7.76 9.15 -12.75
N GLN A 259 -8.28 7.95 -13.07
CA GLN A 259 -9.69 7.60 -12.95
C GLN A 259 -10.08 7.08 -11.56
N ARG A 260 -9.17 7.16 -10.57
CA ARG A 260 -9.40 6.77 -9.18
C ARG A 260 -9.85 5.32 -9.01
N ARG A 261 -9.44 4.42 -9.93
CA ARG A 261 -9.65 2.98 -9.81
C ARG A 261 -8.66 2.35 -8.84
N THR A 262 -8.56 2.96 -7.66
CA THR A 262 -7.51 2.74 -6.67
C THR A 262 -8.10 2.47 -5.30
N TYR A 263 -7.32 1.82 -4.45
CA TYR A 263 -7.66 1.62 -3.06
C TYR A 263 -6.38 1.47 -2.22
N ALA A 264 -6.49 1.85 -0.95
CA ALA A 264 -5.42 1.76 0.02
C ALA A 264 -5.44 0.41 0.73
N LEU A 265 -4.27 -0.16 0.98
CA LEU A 265 -4.05 -1.41 1.69
C LEU A 265 -3.01 -1.21 2.79
N THR A 266 -3.09 -2.01 3.85
CA THR A 266 -2.05 -2.03 4.90
C THR A 266 -0.86 -2.91 4.53
N GLY A 267 -1.09 -4.09 3.94
CA GLY A 267 -0.04 -5.07 3.67
C GLY A 267 -0.47 -6.20 2.75
N ASP A 268 -1.46 -7.00 3.18
CA ASP A 268 -2.00 -8.13 2.39
C ASP A 268 -2.45 -7.68 0.99
N ARG A 269 -2.16 -8.50 -0.02
CA ARG A 269 -2.77 -8.38 -1.36
C ARG A 269 -4.24 -8.78 -1.29
N MET A 270 -5.09 -7.83 -0.96
CA MET A 270 -6.55 -7.96 -1.10
C MET A 270 -7.01 -7.44 -2.46
N ALA A 271 -7.71 -8.27 -3.23
CA ALA A 271 -8.45 -7.82 -4.41
C ALA A 271 -9.84 -7.35 -3.98
N VAL A 272 -10.12 -6.05 -4.09
CA VAL A 272 -11.42 -5.46 -3.76
C VAL A 272 -12.02 -4.84 -5.01
N ALA A 273 -13.16 -5.38 -5.46
CA ALA A 273 -13.96 -4.81 -6.52
C ALA A 273 -15.25 -4.25 -5.92
N PHE A 274 -15.56 -2.99 -6.19
CA PHE A 274 -16.73 -2.30 -5.68
C PHE A 274 -17.40 -1.51 -6.80
N ALA A 275 -18.67 -1.79 -7.06
CA ALA A 275 -19.43 -1.11 -8.09
C ALA A 275 -20.79 -0.60 -7.56
N LEU A 276 -21.23 0.52 -8.12
CA LEU A 276 -22.58 1.06 -7.97
C LEU A 276 -23.19 1.25 -9.36
N ASN A 277 -24.34 0.62 -9.60
CA ASN A 277 -25.01 0.59 -10.92
C ASN A 277 -24.01 0.22 -12.05
N GLU A 278 -23.25 -0.86 -11.82
CA GLU A 278 -22.19 -1.38 -12.69
C GLU A 278 -20.95 -0.48 -12.87
N ARG A 279 -20.93 0.73 -12.29
CA ARG A 279 -19.77 1.64 -12.36
C ARG A 279 -18.75 1.32 -11.28
N PRO A 280 -17.46 1.12 -11.61
CA PRO A 280 -16.43 0.76 -10.64
C PRO A 280 -16.07 1.93 -9.73
N MET A 281 -15.37 1.63 -8.63
CA MET A 281 -14.72 2.64 -7.77
C MET A 281 -13.99 3.72 -8.59
N GLY A 282 -14.08 4.97 -8.13
CA GLY A 282 -13.51 6.14 -8.78
C GLY A 282 -14.49 6.89 -9.71
N ALA A 283 -15.56 6.24 -10.15
CA ALA A 283 -16.53 6.80 -11.09
C ALA A 283 -17.48 7.82 -10.44
N ILE A 284 -17.96 8.76 -11.26
CA ILE A 284 -19.08 9.64 -10.94
C ILE A 284 -20.30 9.15 -11.74
N ALA A 285 -21.33 8.70 -11.04
CA ALA A 285 -22.58 8.21 -11.59
C ALA A 285 -23.61 9.35 -11.73
N PRO A 286 -24.50 9.30 -12.73
CA PRO A 286 -25.63 10.21 -12.80
C PRO A 286 -26.57 10.01 -11.60
N ALA A 287 -27.42 11.01 -11.35
CA ALA A 287 -28.42 10.93 -10.29
C ALA A 287 -29.34 9.73 -10.47
N ASP A 288 -29.44 8.92 -9.42
CA ASP A 288 -30.30 7.74 -9.37
C ASP A 288 -30.82 7.52 -7.94
N GLU A 289 -32.11 7.22 -7.82
CA GLU A 289 -32.74 6.88 -6.54
C GLU A 289 -32.51 5.41 -6.17
N GLU A 290 -32.35 4.54 -7.18
CA GLU A 290 -32.13 3.11 -7.02
C GLU A 290 -30.66 2.78 -7.30
N ARG A 291 -29.90 2.53 -6.23
CA ARG A 291 -28.46 2.34 -6.28
C ARG A 291 -28.13 0.90 -5.95
N TRP A 292 -27.95 0.09 -6.99
CA TRP A 292 -27.51 -1.29 -6.88
C TRP A 292 -26.03 -1.35 -6.55
N ILE A 293 -25.70 -1.89 -5.38
CA ILE A 293 -24.34 -1.98 -4.86
C ILE A 293 -23.85 -3.42 -5.00
N GLU A 294 -22.64 -3.60 -5.50
CA GLU A 294 -21.94 -4.88 -5.56
C GLU A 294 -20.52 -4.75 -5.01
N VAL A 295 -20.13 -5.67 -4.13
CA VAL A 295 -18.77 -5.78 -3.61
C VAL A 295 -18.31 -7.22 -3.73
N ALA A 296 -17.10 -7.43 -4.25
CA ALA A 296 -16.42 -8.72 -4.25
C ALA A 296 -15.02 -8.55 -3.67
N VAL A 297 -14.67 -9.43 -2.72
CA VAL A 297 -13.40 -9.40 -2.00
C VAL A 297 -12.71 -10.76 -2.12
N GLU A 298 -11.43 -10.75 -2.47
CA GLU A 298 -10.51 -11.87 -2.29
C GLU A 298 -9.35 -11.41 -1.40
N GLY A 299 -9.23 -11.95 -0.19
CA GLY A 299 -8.20 -11.58 0.78
C GLY A 299 -7.12 -12.62 0.98
N GLY A 300 -6.04 -12.20 1.67
CA GLY A 300 -4.90 -13.04 2.05
C GLY A 300 -5.05 -13.78 3.39
N ASP A 301 -6.22 -13.69 4.02
CA ASP A 301 -6.62 -14.23 5.33
C ASP A 301 -8.16 -14.10 5.45
N ALA A 302 -8.75 -14.69 6.48
CA ALA A 302 -10.17 -14.67 6.76
C ALA A 302 -10.68 -13.24 6.90
N ILE A 303 -11.76 -12.92 6.19
CA ILE A 303 -12.44 -11.62 6.28
C ILE A 303 -13.20 -11.57 7.62
N ASP A 304 -12.93 -10.53 8.41
CA ASP A 304 -13.65 -10.23 9.65
C ASP A 304 -14.92 -9.43 9.35
N THR A 305 -14.77 -8.31 8.64
CA THR A 305 -15.88 -7.42 8.29
C THR A 305 -15.71 -6.79 6.91
N ILE A 306 -16.85 -6.59 6.23
CA ILE A 306 -16.99 -5.72 5.06
C ILE A 306 -18.03 -4.66 5.40
N ASP A 307 -17.62 -3.40 5.45
CA ASP A 307 -18.52 -2.26 5.63
C ASP A 307 -18.70 -1.54 4.29
N VAL A 308 -19.96 -1.27 3.93
CA VAL A 308 -20.33 -0.33 2.88
C VAL A 308 -20.82 0.95 3.52
N LEU A 309 -20.23 2.08 3.14
CA LEU A 309 -20.55 3.39 3.65
C LEU A 309 -21.24 4.24 2.59
N HIS A 310 -22.16 5.09 3.02
CA HIS A 310 -22.78 6.16 2.24
C HIS A 310 -22.63 7.46 3.03
N ASN A 311 -21.96 8.47 2.45
CA ASN A 311 -21.68 9.76 3.10
C ASN A 311 -21.09 9.58 4.52
N ASN A 312 -20.00 8.81 4.62
CA ASN A 312 -19.28 8.45 5.85
C ASN A 312 -20.09 7.64 6.89
N ARG A 313 -21.29 7.16 6.56
CA ARG A 313 -22.12 6.34 7.45
C ARG A 313 -22.20 4.91 6.94
N VAL A 314 -21.95 3.94 7.81
CA VAL A 314 -22.13 2.52 7.49
C VAL A 314 -23.61 2.23 7.23
N ILE A 315 -23.93 1.80 6.01
CA ILE A 315 -25.29 1.39 5.61
C ILE A 315 -25.45 -0.13 5.54
N HIS A 316 -24.33 -0.86 5.46
CA HIS A 316 -24.30 -2.30 5.46
C HIS A 316 -23.00 -2.79 6.09
N ARG A 317 -23.09 -3.83 6.91
CA ARG A 317 -21.95 -4.57 7.47
C ARG A 317 -22.20 -6.05 7.29
N GLU A 318 -21.29 -6.72 6.61
CA GLU A 318 -21.26 -8.18 6.54
C GLU A 318 -20.14 -8.71 7.43
N SER A 319 -20.45 -9.71 8.26
CA SER A 319 -19.47 -10.49 9.00
C SER A 319 -19.91 -11.95 8.97
N ARG A 320 -19.10 -12.82 8.35
CA ARG A 320 -19.38 -14.25 8.25
C ARG A 320 -18.37 -15.03 9.07
N PHE A 321 -18.89 -15.90 9.93
CA PHE A 321 -18.05 -16.85 10.64
C PHE A 321 -17.68 -18.02 9.73
N PRO A 322 -16.42 -18.51 9.80
CA PRO A 322 -15.98 -19.68 9.06
C PRO A 322 -16.87 -20.89 9.31
N GLN A 323 -17.09 -21.68 8.26
CA GLN A 323 -17.57 -23.05 8.38
C GLN A 323 -16.39 -24.01 8.19
N PRO A 324 -16.31 -25.12 8.95
CA PRO A 324 -15.29 -26.13 8.73
C PRO A 324 -15.34 -26.65 7.30
N VAL A 325 -14.17 -26.85 6.70
CA VAL A 325 -14.02 -27.51 5.39
C VAL A 325 -12.97 -28.59 5.48
N ASP A 326 -13.22 -29.72 4.84
CA ASP A 326 -12.31 -30.89 4.87
C ASP A 326 -11.28 -30.87 3.74
N ALA A 327 -11.58 -30.14 2.65
CA ALA A 327 -10.74 -29.98 1.48
C ALA A 327 -11.06 -28.68 0.73
N GLY A 328 -10.11 -28.18 -0.05
CA GLY A 328 -10.28 -26.97 -0.84
C GLY A 328 -8.98 -26.23 -1.14
N VAL A 329 -9.08 -24.91 -1.26
CA VAL A 329 -7.92 -24.02 -1.38
C VAL A 329 -7.78 -23.26 -0.07
N PHE A 330 -6.55 -23.23 0.46
CA PHE A 330 -6.22 -22.63 1.73
C PHE A 330 -5.07 -21.64 1.58
N THR A 331 -5.08 -20.58 2.37
CA THR A 331 -3.92 -19.69 2.55
C THR A 331 -3.23 -20.05 3.85
N VAL A 332 -1.91 -20.26 3.82
CA VAL A 332 -1.07 -20.53 4.99
C VAL A 332 0.06 -19.51 5.02
N TYR A 333 0.10 -18.65 6.04
CA TYR A 333 1.22 -17.74 6.25
C TYR A 333 2.36 -18.48 6.96
N VAL A 334 3.55 -18.47 6.36
CA VAL A 334 4.78 -18.98 6.95
C VAL A 334 5.61 -17.79 7.38
N GLU A 335 5.71 -17.59 8.68
CA GLU A 335 6.37 -16.45 9.30
C GLU A 335 7.63 -16.90 10.05
N ALA A 336 8.73 -16.22 9.78
CA ALA A 336 10.03 -16.42 10.39
C ALA A 336 10.39 -15.20 11.23
N GLY A 337 10.95 -15.43 12.42
CA GLY A 337 11.47 -14.35 13.26
C GLY A 337 11.62 -14.75 14.71
N TRP A 338 11.38 -13.81 15.63
CA TRP A 338 11.59 -13.97 17.07
C TRP A 338 13.05 -14.34 17.43
N GLY A 339 13.34 -14.51 18.72
CA GLY A 339 14.68 -14.85 19.22
C GLY A 339 15.27 -13.83 20.20
N GLU A 340 16.42 -14.17 20.79
CA GLU A 340 17.16 -13.33 21.73
C GLU A 340 17.66 -12.01 21.12
N ARG A 341 17.85 -11.01 21.99
CA ARG A 341 17.96 -9.59 21.62
C ARG A 341 19.23 -9.20 20.86
N SER A 342 20.30 -9.99 20.90
CA SER A 342 21.64 -9.50 20.55
C SER A 342 22.11 -9.80 19.13
N GLU A 343 21.43 -10.67 18.35
CA GLU A 343 21.92 -11.11 17.04
C GLU A 343 20.83 -11.14 15.96
N GLU A 344 21.23 -10.89 14.71
CA GLU A 344 20.36 -11.12 13.56
C GLU A 344 20.16 -12.62 13.34
N ALA A 345 18.92 -13.04 13.12
CA ALA A 345 18.65 -14.41 12.71
C ALA A 345 18.63 -14.49 11.18
N HIS A 346 19.46 -15.36 10.62
CA HIS A 346 19.48 -15.66 9.20
C HIS A 346 18.56 -16.82 8.90
N TRP A 347 17.81 -16.71 7.80
CA TRP A 347 16.82 -17.69 7.40
C TRP A 347 17.12 -18.18 5.98
N ASP A 348 17.22 -19.48 5.82
CA ASP A 348 17.17 -20.19 4.54
C ASP A 348 16.04 -21.22 4.64
N VAL A 349 14.97 -20.98 3.91
CA VAL A 349 13.71 -21.71 4.04
C VAL A 349 13.28 -22.25 2.69
N THR A 350 13.24 -23.57 2.56
CA THR A 350 12.57 -24.25 1.44
C THR A 350 11.26 -24.83 1.92
N ILE A 351 10.19 -24.65 1.15
CA ILE A 351 8.85 -25.19 1.44
C ILE A 351 8.37 -25.99 0.23
N ALA A 352 7.98 -27.24 0.45
CA ALA A 352 7.41 -28.12 -0.56
C ALA A 352 6.01 -28.60 -0.14
N VAL A 353 5.06 -28.53 -1.07
CA VAL A 353 3.71 -29.08 -0.91
C VAL A 353 3.70 -30.51 -1.47
N ALA A 354 3.33 -31.49 -0.64
CA ALA A 354 3.13 -32.87 -1.07
C ALA A 354 1.66 -33.27 -0.87
N GLN A 355 1.15 -34.16 -1.73
CA GLN A 355 -0.26 -34.61 -1.68
C GLN A 355 -1.25 -33.43 -1.78
N GLY A 356 -0.92 -32.47 -2.64
CA GLY A 356 -1.66 -31.24 -2.91
C GLY A 356 -0.90 -30.43 -3.96
N ALA A 357 -1.31 -29.19 -4.16
CA ALA A 357 -0.66 -28.28 -5.10
C ALA A 357 -0.41 -26.90 -4.47
N LEU A 358 0.78 -26.34 -4.71
CA LEU A 358 1.06 -24.93 -4.47
C LEU A 358 0.46 -24.14 -5.64
N VAL A 359 -0.57 -23.36 -5.38
CA VAL A 359 -1.25 -22.55 -6.40
C VAL A 359 -0.49 -21.24 -6.59
N ASP A 360 -0.25 -20.52 -5.49
CA ASP A 360 0.32 -19.18 -5.51
C ASP A 360 1.18 -18.89 -4.27
N VAL A 361 2.03 -17.87 -4.36
CA VAL A 361 2.90 -17.38 -3.28
C VAL A 361 2.80 -15.86 -3.20
N GLU A 362 2.49 -15.36 -2.01
CA GLU A 362 2.49 -13.93 -1.70
C GLU A 362 3.64 -13.61 -0.72
N PRO A 363 4.69 -12.92 -1.18
CA PRO A 363 5.74 -12.40 -0.29
C PRO A 363 5.20 -11.36 0.69
N ARG A 364 5.61 -11.45 1.96
CA ARG A 364 5.22 -10.54 3.05
C ARG A 364 6.47 -10.07 3.79
N PHE A 365 7.35 -9.39 3.06
CA PHE A 365 8.64 -8.96 3.57
C PHE A 365 8.62 -7.49 4.03
N ARG A 366 9.37 -7.16 5.08
CA ARG A 366 9.34 -5.86 5.78
C ARG A 366 10.63 -5.08 5.65
N GLY A 367 11.78 -5.75 5.73
CA GLY A 367 13.05 -5.05 5.81
C GLY A 367 13.24 -4.40 7.19
N TYR A 368 14.07 -3.36 7.23
CA TYR A 368 14.20 -2.53 8.44
C TYR A 368 12.91 -1.73 8.68
N SER A 369 12.58 -1.43 9.93
CA SER A 369 11.49 -0.49 10.25
C SER A 369 11.75 0.86 9.56
N PRO A 370 10.72 1.56 9.03
CA PRO A 370 10.88 2.86 8.35
C PRO A 370 11.69 3.87 9.16
N THR A 371 11.51 3.91 10.48
CA THR A 371 12.15 4.89 11.36
C THR A 371 13.38 4.35 12.10
N ALA A 372 13.84 3.14 11.79
CA ALA A 372 15.06 2.62 12.38
C ALA A 372 16.28 3.37 11.82
N ALA A 373 17.30 3.54 12.65
CA ALA A 373 18.64 3.94 12.21
C ALA A 373 19.48 2.67 12.00
N PRO A 374 19.53 2.12 10.76
CA PRO A 374 20.40 0.99 10.46
C PRO A 374 21.88 1.40 10.58
N PRO A 375 22.80 0.45 10.88
CA PRO A 375 24.23 0.70 10.79
C PRO A 375 24.66 1.19 9.39
N ASP A 376 25.75 1.97 9.33
CA ASP A 376 26.19 2.66 8.10
C ASP A 376 26.51 1.73 6.92
N ASP A 377 26.98 0.50 7.17
CA ASP A 377 27.42 -0.47 6.15
C ASP A 377 26.42 -1.61 5.89
N VAL A 378 25.12 -1.36 6.08
CA VAL A 378 24.08 -2.38 5.88
C VAL A 378 23.77 -2.61 4.40
N ASP A 379 23.76 -3.88 4.00
CA ASP A 379 23.05 -4.33 2.81
C ASP A 379 21.53 -4.33 3.07
N PHE A 380 20.78 -3.52 2.32
CA PHE A 380 19.32 -3.41 2.42
C PHE A 380 18.58 -4.44 1.55
N ALA A 381 19.25 -5.05 0.57
CA ALA A 381 18.68 -6.04 -0.36
C ALA A 381 19.07 -7.47 0.04
N TYR A 382 18.93 -7.80 1.32
CA TYR A 382 19.33 -9.11 1.87
C TYR A 382 18.30 -10.23 1.67
N THR A 383 17.10 -9.90 1.18
CA THR A 383 16.02 -10.85 0.98
C THR A 383 15.95 -11.31 -0.47
N SER A 384 15.79 -12.62 -0.68
CA SER A 384 15.54 -13.20 -1.99
C SER A 384 14.58 -14.37 -1.89
N TRP A 385 13.81 -14.61 -2.95
CA TRP A 385 12.93 -15.78 -3.02
C TRP A 385 12.76 -16.25 -4.45
N GLN A 386 12.41 -17.53 -4.62
CA GLN A 386 12.14 -18.12 -5.92
C GLN A 386 11.19 -19.30 -5.80
N ARG A 387 10.26 -19.43 -6.74
CA ARG A 387 9.52 -20.68 -6.97
C ARG A 387 10.45 -21.67 -7.69
N THR A 388 11.05 -22.59 -6.93
CA THR A 388 12.07 -23.55 -7.41
C THR A 388 11.48 -24.84 -7.99
N GLY A 389 10.16 -24.92 -8.07
CA GLY A 389 9.41 -26.00 -8.72
C GLY A 389 7.91 -25.73 -8.65
N GLU A 390 7.10 -26.54 -9.34
CA GLU A 390 5.64 -26.38 -9.35
C GLU A 390 5.06 -26.35 -7.94
N ASN A 391 5.48 -27.27 -7.06
CA ASN A 391 5.05 -27.35 -5.67
C ASN A 391 6.12 -26.96 -4.65
N ARG A 392 7.07 -26.10 -5.04
CA ARG A 392 8.20 -25.75 -4.17
C ARG A 392 8.59 -24.28 -4.28
N VAL A 393 8.80 -23.66 -3.14
CA VAL A 393 9.30 -22.29 -3.01
C VAL A 393 10.48 -22.25 -2.05
N TRP A 394 11.40 -21.34 -2.29
CA TRP A 394 12.54 -21.06 -1.42
C TRP A 394 12.62 -19.56 -1.16
N PHE A 395 13.03 -19.18 0.05
CA PHE A 395 13.45 -17.82 0.35
C PHE A 395 14.60 -17.79 1.34
N ARG A 396 15.36 -16.69 1.26
CA ARG A 396 16.40 -16.33 2.21
C ARG A 396 16.17 -14.91 2.70
N THR A 397 16.30 -14.69 4.00
CA THR A 397 16.12 -13.36 4.60
C THR A 397 16.83 -13.26 5.95
N LYS A 398 16.67 -12.13 6.64
CA LYS A 398 17.16 -11.89 7.99
C LYS A 398 16.04 -11.27 8.83
N THR A 399 15.97 -11.63 10.09
CA THR A 399 15.02 -11.03 11.05
C THR A 399 15.75 -10.51 12.26
N ARG A 400 15.06 -9.65 13.01
CA ARG A 400 15.58 -9.04 14.24
C ARG A 400 14.56 -9.16 15.35
N GLN A 401 14.94 -8.71 16.54
CA GLN A 401 14.02 -8.66 17.66
C GLN A 401 12.83 -7.74 17.35
N ASN A 402 11.61 -8.21 17.65
CA ASN A 402 10.44 -7.34 17.71
C ASN A 402 10.63 -6.32 18.85
N LEU A 403 10.67 -5.03 18.50
CA LEU A 403 10.93 -3.95 19.47
C LEU A 403 9.69 -3.59 20.29
N SER A 404 8.50 -3.81 19.73
CA SER A 404 7.23 -3.52 20.37
C SER A 404 6.13 -4.47 19.88
N LEU A 405 4.96 -4.39 20.50
CA LEU A 405 3.74 -5.08 20.06
C LEU A 405 3.26 -4.62 18.67
N HIS A 406 3.75 -3.48 18.18
CA HIS A 406 3.31 -2.82 16.94
C HIS A 406 4.40 -2.73 15.88
N THR A 407 5.59 -3.29 16.15
CA THR A 407 6.75 -3.20 15.25
C THR A 407 7.27 -4.60 14.97
N PRO A 408 6.57 -5.38 14.13
CA PRO A 408 7.04 -6.70 13.72
C PRO A 408 8.35 -6.56 12.93
N ALA A 409 9.36 -7.31 13.34
CA ALA A 409 10.62 -7.50 12.64
C ALA A 409 10.75 -8.95 12.14
N THR A 410 9.58 -9.57 11.88
CA THR A 410 9.41 -10.88 11.27
C THR A 410 9.35 -10.75 9.75
N GLU A 411 9.59 -11.87 9.06
CA GLU A 411 9.62 -11.95 7.61
C GLU A 411 8.89 -13.21 7.16
N GLY A 412 8.39 -13.27 5.93
CA GLY A 412 7.74 -14.51 5.48
C GLY A 412 6.99 -14.42 4.17
N MET A 413 6.20 -15.45 3.91
CA MET A 413 5.34 -15.53 2.73
C MET A 413 4.07 -16.32 3.02
N ALA A 414 2.97 -15.92 2.40
CA ALA A 414 1.73 -16.68 2.39
C ALA A 414 1.69 -17.62 1.17
N LEU A 415 1.28 -18.85 1.41
CA LEU A 415 1.16 -19.91 0.41
C LEU A 415 -0.32 -20.18 0.15
N THR A 416 -0.72 -20.14 -1.11
CA THR A 416 -2.04 -20.65 -1.52
C THR A 416 -1.89 -22.12 -1.90
N VAL A 417 -2.54 -23.00 -1.15
CA VAL A 417 -2.39 -24.46 -1.25
C VAL A 417 -3.75 -25.09 -1.56
N ALA A 418 -3.83 -25.84 -2.67
CA ALA A 418 -4.97 -26.69 -2.97
C ALA A 418 -4.73 -28.09 -2.40
N GLY A 419 -5.64 -28.59 -1.59
CA GLY A 419 -5.42 -29.84 -0.86
C GLY A 419 -6.54 -30.19 0.12
N ASP A 420 -6.23 -31.12 1.01
CA ASP A 420 -7.09 -31.60 2.08
C ASP A 420 -6.30 -31.75 3.40
N ALA A 421 -6.93 -32.31 4.43
CA ALA A 421 -6.30 -32.52 5.73
C ALA A 421 -5.01 -33.37 5.68
N HIS A 422 -4.80 -34.17 4.63
CA HIS A 422 -3.63 -35.03 4.44
C HIS A 422 -2.52 -34.38 3.61
N THR A 423 -2.78 -33.27 2.94
CA THR A 423 -1.74 -32.47 2.25
C THR A 423 -0.64 -32.09 3.23
N ARG A 424 0.62 -32.22 2.82
CA ARG A 424 1.79 -32.00 3.68
C ARG A 424 2.56 -30.75 3.25
N LEU A 425 2.89 -29.91 4.22
CA LEU A 425 3.88 -28.84 4.09
C LEU A 425 5.21 -29.36 4.66
N ARG A 426 6.15 -29.64 3.76
CA ARG A 426 7.51 -30.10 4.09
C ARG A 426 8.47 -28.93 3.98
N LEU A 427 9.02 -28.50 5.10
CA LEU A 427 9.95 -27.39 5.17
C LEU A 427 11.37 -27.90 5.50
N THR A 428 12.35 -27.23 4.93
CA THR A 428 13.73 -27.26 5.39
C THR A 428 14.09 -25.84 5.82
N VAL A 429 14.36 -25.64 7.10
CA VAL A 429 14.64 -24.34 7.72
C VAL A 429 16.02 -24.39 8.33
N ASN A 430 16.98 -23.66 7.74
CA ASN A 430 18.38 -23.67 8.19
C ASN A 430 18.97 -25.09 8.32
N GLY A 431 18.54 -26.02 7.46
CA GLY A 431 18.95 -27.43 7.47
C GLY A 431 18.05 -28.36 8.29
N GLU A 432 17.19 -27.82 9.16
CA GLU A 432 16.26 -28.61 9.98
C GLU A 432 14.98 -28.94 9.21
N ALA A 433 14.51 -30.19 9.32
CA ALA A 433 13.33 -30.67 8.62
C ALA A 433 12.06 -30.54 9.49
N ILE A 434 11.01 -29.95 8.92
CA ILE A 434 9.68 -29.83 9.52
C ILE A 434 8.67 -30.41 8.53
N ASP A 435 7.74 -31.25 9.00
CA ASP A 435 6.70 -31.85 8.15
C ASP A 435 5.35 -31.85 8.85
N VAL A 436 4.43 -31.02 8.36
CA VAL A 436 3.13 -30.73 8.98
C VAL A 436 2.01 -31.04 8.00
N ALA A 437 0.98 -31.76 8.46
CA ALA A 437 -0.24 -31.94 7.68
C ALA A 437 -1.09 -30.67 7.74
N LEU A 438 -1.69 -30.29 6.61
CA LEU A 438 -2.53 -29.12 6.49
C LEU A 438 -3.71 -29.16 7.48
N GLY A 439 -4.26 -30.34 7.76
CA GLY A 439 -5.32 -30.54 8.74
C GLY A 439 -4.90 -30.16 10.18
N GLU A 440 -3.62 -30.22 10.51
CA GLU A 440 -3.11 -29.75 11.80
C GLU A 440 -3.22 -28.23 11.94
N LEU A 441 -3.22 -27.52 10.82
CA LEU A 441 -3.33 -26.05 10.75
C LEU A 441 -4.78 -25.57 10.68
N PHE A 442 -5.79 -26.44 10.61
CA PHE A 442 -7.19 -26.02 10.56
C PHE A 442 -7.66 -25.34 11.86
N THR A 443 -7.11 -25.76 13.01
CA THR A 443 -7.54 -25.28 14.33
C THR A 443 -6.66 -24.17 14.91
N GLY A 444 -5.51 -23.87 14.29
CA GLY A 444 -4.60 -22.84 14.78
C GLY A 444 -3.18 -22.99 14.27
N THR A 445 -2.28 -22.22 14.86
CA THR A 445 -0.88 -22.15 14.43
C THR A 445 -0.05 -23.35 14.93
N ARG A 446 1.12 -23.56 14.31
CA ARG A 446 2.18 -24.46 14.79
C ARG A 446 3.51 -23.72 14.78
N THR A 447 4.25 -23.82 15.89
CA THR A 447 5.49 -23.07 16.10
C THR A 447 6.68 -24.01 16.28
N PHE A 448 7.83 -23.65 15.71
CA PHE A 448 9.05 -24.44 15.73
C PHE A 448 10.22 -23.57 16.14
N TYR A 449 10.96 -23.97 17.18
CA TYR A 449 12.14 -23.26 17.68
C TYR A 449 13.40 -23.90 17.12
N LEU A 450 14.32 -23.11 16.56
CA LEU A 450 15.53 -23.63 15.90
C LEU A 450 16.67 -23.97 16.86
N GLY A 451 16.64 -23.46 18.09
CA GLY A 451 17.71 -23.63 19.08
C GLY A 451 17.23 -23.72 20.52
N GLY A 452 15.95 -24.05 20.77
CA GLY A 452 15.36 -24.13 22.11
C GLY A 452 14.66 -22.84 22.56
N PHE A 453 14.44 -22.70 23.88
CA PHE A 453 13.77 -21.53 24.44
C PHE A 453 14.51 -20.25 24.04
N VAL A 454 13.78 -19.18 23.70
CA VAL A 454 14.28 -17.87 23.23
C VAL A 454 15.16 -17.89 21.98
N SER A 455 15.20 -18.99 21.23
CA SER A 455 15.82 -19.04 19.90
C SER A 455 14.91 -18.46 18.80
N PRO A 456 15.45 -18.16 17.61
CA PRO A 456 14.64 -17.87 16.43
C PRO A 456 13.59 -18.97 16.19
N ALA A 457 12.38 -18.56 15.82
CA ALA A 457 11.24 -19.44 15.67
C ALA A 457 10.53 -19.25 14.33
N LEU A 458 9.96 -20.33 13.84
CA LEU A 458 9.05 -20.34 12.69
C LEU A 458 7.62 -20.52 13.19
N CYS A 459 6.69 -19.75 12.65
CA CYS A 459 5.26 -19.92 12.84
C CYS A 459 4.60 -20.31 11.52
N LEU A 460 3.97 -21.48 11.48
CA LEU A 460 2.98 -21.82 10.47
C LEU A 460 1.62 -21.36 11.00
N HIS A 461 1.04 -20.36 10.35
CA HIS A 461 -0.26 -19.83 10.74
C HIS A 461 -1.39 -20.81 10.38
N ARG A 462 -2.58 -20.55 10.95
CA ARG A 462 -3.78 -21.33 10.65
C ARG A 462 -4.01 -21.37 9.14
N ALA A 463 -4.38 -22.53 8.61
CA ALA A 463 -4.82 -22.65 7.23
C ALA A 463 -6.20 -22.02 7.07
N VAL A 464 -6.27 -20.95 6.30
CA VAL A 464 -7.47 -20.16 6.06
C VAL A 464 -8.15 -20.68 4.80
N ALA A 465 -9.36 -21.21 4.91
CA ALA A 465 -10.07 -21.69 3.74
C ALA A 465 -10.50 -20.53 2.83
N ARG A 466 -10.55 -20.78 1.52
CA ARG A 466 -11.04 -19.80 0.53
C ARG A 466 -12.43 -19.25 0.87
N ALA A 467 -13.30 -20.07 1.45
CA ALA A 467 -14.64 -19.66 1.88
C ALA A 467 -14.62 -18.59 2.99
N GLU A 468 -13.52 -18.46 3.74
CA GLU A 468 -13.33 -17.44 4.77
C GLU A 468 -12.72 -16.15 4.22
N SER A 469 -11.84 -16.27 3.22
CA SER A 469 -11.11 -15.13 2.63
C SER A 469 -11.78 -14.54 1.39
N HIS A 470 -12.86 -15.15 0.89
CA HIS A 470 -13.57 -14.69 -0.31
C HIS A 470 -15.05 -14.45 -0.02
N GLN A 471 -15.54 -13.25 -0.29
CA GLN A 471 -16.94 -12.88 -0.06
C GLN A 471 -17.47 -12.00 -1.19
N ARG A 472 -18.78 -12.11 -1.45
CA ARG A 472 -19.51 -11.22 -2.35
C ARG A 472 -20.81 -10.79 -1.68
N ILE A 473 -21.08 -9.49 -1.73
CA ILE A 473 -22.35 -8.90 -1.29
C ILE A 473 -22.95 -8.11 -2.44
N ALA A 474 -24.28 -8.12 -2.52
CA ALA A 474 -25.03 -7.29 -3.46
C ALA A 474 -26.39 -6.94 -2.85
N PHE A 475 -26.76 -5.66 -2.90
CA PHE A 475 -28.03 -5.19 -2.38
C PHE A 475 -28.44 -3.86 -3.03
N LEU A 476 -29.74 -3.57 -2.98
CA LEU A 476 -30.29 -2.29 -3.40
C LEU A 476 -30.27 -1.31 -2.23
N HIS A 477 -29.70 -0.13 -2.44
CA HIS A 477 -29.86 1.00 -1.55
C HIS A 477 -30.72 2.07 -2.23
N ARG A 478 -31.81 2.49 -1.56
CA ARG A 478 -32.66 3.58 -2.04
C ARG A 478 -32.31 4.88 -1.34
N ALA A 479 -31.84 5.86 -2.08
CA ALA A 479 -31.46 7.15 -1.54
C ALA A 479 -31.77 8.26 -2.53
N ARG A 480 -32.41 9.33 -2.03
CA ARG A 480 -32.71 10.53 -2.79
C ARG A 480 -31.90 11.68 -2.23
N SER A 481 -31.09 12.34 -3.06
CA SER A 481 -30.25 13.47 -2.65
C SER A 481 -30.30 14.59 -3.67
N THR A 482 -30.29 15.82 -3.18
CA THR A 482 -30.14 17.04 -3.98
C THR A 482 -28.67 17.45 -4.14
N GLN A 483 -27.78 16.81 -3.38
CA GLN A 483 -26.34 17.02 -3.42
C GLN A 483 -25.64 15.75 -3.90
N ARG A 484 -24.36 15.87 -4.26
CA ARG A 484 -23.55 14.71 -4.63
C ARG A 484 -23.33 13.82 -3.41
N ASP A 485 -23.66 12.54 -3.55
CA ASP A 485 -23.39 11.51 -2.57
C ASP A 485 -22.12 10.73 -2.93
N TRP A 486 -21.54 10.03 -1.97
CA TRP A 486 -20.43 9.09 -2.20
C TRP A 486 -20.59 7.81 -1.40
N TYR A 487 -20.07 6.73 -1.98
CA TYR A 487 -20.06 5.40 -1.39
C TYR A 487 -18.64 4.86 -1.32
N THR A 488 -18.27 4.25 -0.21
CA THR A 488 -16.96 3.60 -0.04
C THR A 488 -17.13 2.22 0.60
N VAL A 489 -16.10 1.40 0.47
CA VAL A 489 -16.00 0.10 1.13
C VAL A 489 -14.74 0.08 1.98
N ARG A 490 -14.86 -0.48 3.19
CA ARG A 490 -13.69 -0.90 3.96
C ARG A 490 -13.80 -2.38 4.33
N VAL A 491 -12.68 -3.08 4.22
CA VAL A 491 -12.56 -4.50 4.53
C VAL A 491 -11.53 -4.65 5.63
N ARG A 492 -11.85 -5.46 6.65
CA ARG A 492 -10.90 -5.91 7.67
C ARG A 492 -10.75 -7.42 7.60
N GLN A 493 -9.52 -7.90 7.66
CA GLN A 493 -9.18 -9.31 7.83
C GLN A 493 -8.84 -9.61 9.30
N ARG A 494 -8.87 -10.89 9.69
CA ARG A 494 -8.60 -11.33 11.08
C ARG A 494 -7.15 -11.13 11.54
N ASN A 495 -6.19 -11.07 10.62
CA ASN A 495 -4.80 -10.65 10.85
C ASN A 495 -4.63 -9.11 10.96
N ASP A 496 -5.72 -8.37 11.13
CA ASP A 496 -5.74 -6.91 11.19
C ASP A 496 -5.16 -6.24 9.95
N GLN A 497 -5.19 -6.88 8.78
CA GLN A 497 -4.93 -6.18 7.53
C GLN A 497 -6.23 -5.55 7.00
N TRP A 498 -6.11 -4.36 6.41
CA TRP A 498 -7.25 -3.55 5.96
C TRP A 498 -7.14 -3.12 4.50
N ALA A 499 -8.30 -2.95 3.87
CA ALA A 499 -8.46 -2.29 2.58
C ALA A 499 -9.50 -1.17 2.67
N TRP A 500 -9.25 -0.05 1.99
CA TRP A 500 -10.18 1.09 1.88
C TRP A 500 -10.28 1.52 0.42
N THR A 501 -11.49 1.51 -0.15
CA THR A 501 -11.69 1.82 -1.58
C THR A 501 -11.84 3.31 -1.84
N SER A 502 -11.39 3.74 -3.03
CA SER A 502 -11.87 5.02 -3.58
C SER A 502 -13.40 5.05 -3.64
N PRO A 503 -14.01 6.24 -3.51
CA PRO A 503 -15.45 6.34 -3.58
C PRO A 503 -16.01 6.07 -4.99
N VAL A 504 -17.30 5.71 -5.04
CA VAL A 504 -18.16 5.97 -6.21
C VAL A 504 -19.08 7.11 -5.84
N TRP A 505 -19.11 8.17 -6.66
CA TRP A 505 -20.00 9.31 -6.45
C TRP A 505 -21.31 9.14 -7.22
N VAL A 506 -22.38 9.75 -6.73
CA VAL A 506 -23.68 9.83 -7.41
C VAL A 506 -24.12 11.30 -7.41
N GLU A 507 -24.40 11.87 -8.58
CA GLU A 507 -24.86 13.26 -8.68
C GLU A 507 -26.24 13.47 -8.03
N GLY A 508 -26.53 14.71 -7.61
CA GLY A 508 -27.84 15.09 -7.07
C GLY A 508 -28.88 15.29 -8.18
N ILE A 509 -30.17 15.10 -7.84
CA ILE A 509 -31.29 15.12 -8.81
C ILE A 509 -31.54 16.52 -9.42
N ASP A 510 -31.03 17.60 -8.81
CA ASP A 510 -31.32 18.99 -9.19
C ASP A 510 -30.06 19.86 -9.41
N VAL A 511 -28.93 19.28 -9.83
CA VAL A 511 -27.74 20.09 -10.18
C VAL A 511 -27.84 20.52 -11.65
N PRO A 512 -28.26 21.77 -11.99
CA PRO A 512 -28.11 22.25 -13.35
C PRO A 512 -26.62 22.24 -13.69
N HIS A 513 -26.25 21.53 -14.76
CA HIS A 513 -24.89 21.62 -15.32
C HIS A 513 -24.62 23.11 -15.61
N ALA A 514 -23.67 23.71 -14.88
CA ALA A 514 -23.12 24.99 -15.27
C ALA A 514 -22.43 24.81 -16.64
N PRO A 515 -22.65 25.72 -17.61
CA PRO A 515 -22.15 25.59 -18.97
C PRO A 515 -20.62 25.58 -19.07
#